data_AF-A0AAU1ZH75-F1
#
_entry.id   AF-A0AAU1ZH75-F1
#
_cell.length_a   1.000
_cell.length_b   1.000
_cell.length_c   1.000
_cell.angle_alpha   90.00
_cell.angle_beta   90.00
_cell.angle_gamma   90.00
#
_symmetry.space_group_name_H-M   'P 1'
#
loop_
_entity.id
_entity.type
_entity.pdbx_description
1 polymer ?
#
loop_
_entity_poly.entity_id
_entity_poly.type
_entity_poly.pdbx_seq_one_letter_code
_entity_poly.pdbx_strand_id
1 'polypeptide(L)'
;MTSLTLPPRPPGSPPLAQAWQTLADGLLTQRLHLHLDEWRAAVAEEKALPDVPGADVSVLAQRPSPLPAGDGSAMALLEDAGLGFWWELPQRHGAESRNRRGALHGAADTAAQNLLAGQTGASWSDAVTAVGAAAAWWVGFFTVIRHRGVHHITLEPHPSPLHEQALGTAVSVVAHGMTTRVLEAALRNSDDDPDVRAAYCRAIEAGICAEPELPRLIDELAELRLVDLVSTTARWRGRFTKYAGGTGAGQVE
;
A
#
# COMPACT_ATOMS: atom_id res chain seq x y z
N MET A 1 -11.71 -27.79 -25.44
CA MET A 1 -11.60 -26.82 -24.33
C MET A 1 -12.14 -27.50 -23.08
N THR A 2 -11.25 -28.02 -22.24
CA THR A 2 -11.61 -28.64 -20.96
C THR A 2 -11.98 -27.54 -19.97
N SER A 3 -13.26 -27.48 -19.59
CA SER A 3 -13.75 -26.59 -18.55
C SER A 3 -13.09 -26.98 -17.23
N LEU A 4 -12.11 -26.19 -16.77
CA LEU A 4 -11.54 -26.29 -15.43
C LEU A 4 -12.65 -25.96 -14.42
N THR A 5 -13.37 -26.99 -13.99
CA THR A 5 -14.32 -26.89 -12.89
C THR A 5 -13.50 -26.82 -11.62
N LEU A 6 -13.38 -25.62 -11.05
CA LEU A 6 -12.76 -25.44 -9.75
C LEU A 6 -13.56 -26.25 -8.71
N PRO A 7 -12.89 -26.97 -7.79
CA PRO A 7 -13.58 -27.72 -6.75
C PRO A 7 -14.42 -26.77 -5.89
N PRO A 8 -15.59 -27.22 -5.38
CA PRO A 8 -16.44 -26.41 -4.53
C PRO A 8 -15.68 -25.98 -3.27
N ARG A 9 -15.82 -24.69 -2.90
CA ARG A 9 -15.20 -24.15 -1.69
C ARG A 9 -15.81 -24.78 -0.43
N PRO A 10 -14.99 -25.12 0.58
CA PRO A 10 -15.51 -25.50 1.89
C PRO A 10 -16.39 -24.37 2.47
N PRO A 11 -17.52 -24.70 3.12
CA PRO A 11 -18.35 -23.71 3.80
C PRO A 11 -17.52 -22.95 4.85
N GLY A 12 -17.65 -21.63 4.87
CA GLY A 12 -16.88 -20.74 5.76
C GLY A 12 -15.51 -20.31 5.21
N SER A 13 -15.10 -20.75 4.02
CA SER A 13 -13.86 -20.28 3.40
C SER A 13 -13.97 -18.80 3.02
N PRO A 14 -12.93 -17.98 3.28
CA PRO A 14 -12.92 -16.58 2.88
C PRO A 14 -13.02 -16.45 1.34
N PRO A 15 -13.57 -15.34 0.82
CA PRO A 15 -13.51 -15.04 -0.61
C PRO A 15 -12.08 -15.12 -1.14
N LEU A 16 -11.91 -15.55 -2.40
CA LEU A 16 -10.58 -15.71 -3.04
C LEU A 16 -9.70 -14.47 -2.83
N ALA A 17 -10.31 -13.30 -3.03
CA ALA A 17 -9.64 -12.02 -2.92
C ALA A 17 -9.12 -11.75 -1.50
N GLN A 18 -9.86 -12.18 -0.47
CA GLN A 18 -9.41 -12.07 0.91
C GLN A 18 -8.25 -13.04 1.19
N ALA A 19 -8.32 -14.27 0.70
CA ALA A 19 -7.22 -15.23 0.84
C ALA A 19 -5.92 -14.74 0.15
N TRP A 20 -6.04 -14.16 -1.05
CA TRP A 20 -4.91 -13.53 -1.74
C TRP A 20 -4.33 -12.34 -0.95
N GLN A 21 -5.19 -11.49 -0.38
CA GLN A 21 -4.73 -10.37 0.44
C GLN A 21 -4.01 -10.86 1.69
N THR A 22 -4.53 -11.87 2.39
CA THR A 22 -3.87 -12.46 3.56
C THR A 22 -2.52 -13.06 3.20
N LEU A 23 -2.41 -13.73 2.05
CA LEU A 23 -1.13 -14.24 1.55
C LEU A 23 -0.14 -13.11 1.27
N ALA A 24 -0.59 -12.03 0.61
CA ALA A 24 0.24 -10.86 0.33
C ALA A 24 0.74 -10.20 1.63
N ASP A 25 -0.15 -9.97 2.58
CA ASP A 25 0.16 -9.41 3.90
C ASP A 25 1.20 -10.28 4.64
N GLY A 26 1.06 -11.61 4.53
CA GLY A 26 2.04 -12.58 5.06
C GLY A 26 3.41 -12.49 4.39
N LEU A 27 3.46 -12.37 3.06
CA LEU A 27 4.71 -12.21 2.31
C LEU A 27 5.45 -10.92 2.68
N LEU A 28 4.74 -9.81 2.81
CA LEU A 28 5.33 -8.52 3.22
C LEU A 28 5.88 -8.59 4.64
N THR A 29 5.13 -9.18 5.57
CA THR A 29 5.56 -9.38 6.96
C THR A 29 6.78 -10.29 7.04
N GLN A 30 6.79 -11.40 6.29
CA GLN A 30 7.94 -12.31 6.22
C GLN A 30 9.19 -11.59 5.72
N ARG A 31 9.08 -10.80 4.65
CA ARG A 31 10.21 -10.05 4.09
C ARG A 31 10.73 -8.99 5.04
N LEU A 32 9.86 -8.30 5.76
CA LEU A 32 10.27 -7.39 6.81
C LEU A 32 11.10 -8.14 7.85
N HIS A 33 10.61 -9.28 8.35
CA HIS A 33 11.32 -10.06 9.36
C HIS A 33 12.71 -10.51 8.88
N LEU A 34 12.81 -11.00 7.63
CA LEU A 34 14.07 -11.48 7.07
C LEU A 34 15.13 -10.38 6.88
N HIS A 35 14.70 -9.13 6.69
CA HIS A 35 15.60 -8.01 6.37
C HIS A 35 15.67 -6.94 7.46
N LEU A 36 15.04 -7.15 8.62
CA LEU A 36 14.93 -6.13 9.66
C LEU A 36 16.28 -5.71 10.23
N ASP A 37 17.17 -6.66 10.52
CA ASP A 37 18.48 -6.36 11.09
C ASP A 37 19.40 -5.68 10.08
N GLU A 38 19.30 -6.08 8.80
CA GLU A 38 19.97 -5.40 7.70
C GLU A 38 19.50 -3.96 7.55
N TRP A 39 18.18 -3.75 7.56
CA TRP A 39 17.59 -2.42 7.50
C TRP A 39 18.05 -1.55 8.68
N ARG A 40 18.06 -2.11 9.90
CA ARG A 40 18.55 -1.40 11.10
C ARG A 40 20.00 -0.98 10.97
N ALA A 41 20.86 -1.85 10.44
CA ALA A 41 22.26 -1.52 10.20
C ALA A 41 22.40 -0.38 9.19
N ALA A 42 21.68 -0.46 8.05
CA ALA A 42 21.69 0.59 7.04
C ALA A 42 21.18 1.94 7.57
N VAL A 43 20.16 1.93 8.42
CA VAL A 43 19.62 3.13 9.07
C VAL A 43 20.58 3.71 10.10
N ALA A 44 21.21 2.87 10.92
CA ALA A 44 22.19 3.31 11.92
C ALA A 44 23.45 3.92 11.30
N GLU A 45 23.90 3.36 10.17
CA GLU A 45 25.05 3.85 9.41
C GLU A 45 24.72 5.03 8.48
N GLU A 46 23.44 5.39 8.35
CA GLU A 46 22.95 6.37 7.37
C GLU A 46 23.51 6.09 5.96
N LYS A 47 23.50 4.80 5.60
CA LYS A 47 24.20 4.30 4.42
C LYS A 47 23.68 4.98 3.15
N ALA A 48 24.58 5.55 2.36
CA ALA A 48 24.20 6.11 1.06
C ALA A 48 23.53 5.04 0.19
N LEU A 49 22.45 5.41 -0.49
CA LEU A 49 21.75 4.57 -1.46
C LEU A 49 22.19 4.98 -2.87
N PRO A 50 23.26 4.37 -3.44
CA PRO A 50 23.80 4.79 -4.74
C PRO A 50 22.76 4.63 -5.86
N ASP A 51 21.85 3.65 -5.71
CA ASP A 51 20.81 3.37 -6.68
C ASP A 51 19.56 4.25 -6.48
N VAL A 52 19.55 5.17 -5.51
CA VAL A 52 18.46 6.13 -5.27
C VAL A 52 19.06 7.51 -4.95
N PRO A 53 19.51 8.25 -5.99
CA PRO A 53 20.21 9.52 -5.80
C PRO A 53 19.35 10.52 -5.02
N GLY A 54 19.94 11.16 -4.00
CA GLY A 54 19.26 12.15 -3.18
C GLY A 54 18.37 11.59 -2.06
N ALA A 55 18.23 10.26 -1.96
CA ALA A 55 17.50 9.65 -0.86
C ALA A 55 18.29 9.71 0.46
N ASP A 56 17.65 10.24 1.49
CA ASP A 56 18.14 10.24 2.86
C ASP A 56 17.54 9.03 3.61
N VAL A 57 18.39 8.06 4.00
CA VAL A 57 17.94 6.85 4.70
C VAL A 57 17.20 7.17 6.00
N SER A 58 17.63 8.21 6.73
CA SER A 58 16.97 8.60 7.98
C SER A 58 15.53 9.09 7.72
N VAL A 59 15.30 9.68 6.55
CA VAL A 59 13.99 10.15 6.10
C VAL A 59 13.13 9.00 5.57
N LEU A 60 13.70 8.06 4.83
CA LEU A 60 13.00 6.86 4.37
C LEU A 60 12.56 5.94 5.52
N ALA A 61 13.35 5.94 6.60
CA ALA A 61 13.12 5.10 7.76
C ALA A 61 12.19 5.71 8.82
N GLN A 62 11.76 6.96 8.61
CA GLN A 62 11.07 7.77 9.61
C GLN A 62 9.76 7.12 10.05
N ARG A 63 9.57 7.05 11.38
CA ARG A 63 8.35 6.54 12.01
C ARG A 63 7.15 7.43 11.65
N PRO A 64 6.02 6.84 11.21
CA PRO A 64 4.77 7.57 11.05
C PRO A 64 4.33 8.21 12.37
N SER A 65 3.66 9.36 12.33
CA SER A 65 3.09 9.98 13.54
C SER A 65 2.12 9.02 14.22
N PRO A 66 2.09 8.90 15.55
CA PRO A 66 1.16 7.99 16.23
C PRO A 66 -0.29 8.41 15.95
N LEU A 67 -1.22 7.44 16.09
CA LEU A 67 -2.65 7.74 16.04
C LEU A 67 -3.00 8.74 17.16
N PRO A 68 -3.95 9.66 16.93
CA PRO A 68 -4.44 10.54 17.99
C PRO A 68 -4.86 9.74 19.23
N ALA A 69 -4.56 10.27 20.41
CA ALA A 69 -5.00 9.68 21.67
C ALA A 69 -6.52 9.81 21.79
N GLY A 70 -7.23 8.78 21.37
CA GLY A 70 -8.70 8.69 21.39
C GLY A 70 -9.19 7.49 22.18
N ASP A 71 -10.44 7.11 21.94
CA ASP A 71 -11.12 5.93 22.50
C ASP A 71 -10.61 4.59 21.95
N GLY A 72 -9.62 4.61 21.04
CA GLY A 72 -9.09 3.43 20.37
C GLY A 72 -9.87 3.04 19.11
N SER A 73 -10.92 3.76 18.73
CA SER A 73 -11.78 3.42 17.58
C SER A 73 -11.02 3.37 16.26
N ALA A 74 -10.02 4.23 16.05
CA ALA A 74 -9.19 4.19 14.85
C ALA A 74 -8.34 2.90 14.79
N MET A 75 -7.78 2.46 15.92
CA MET A 75 -7.02 1.21 15.99
C MET A 75 -7.92 0.00 15.77
N ALA A 76 -9.08 -0.04 16.43
CA ALA A 76 -10.07 -1.11 16.21
C ALA A 76 -10.48 -1.21 14.74
N LEU A 77 -10.65 -0.07 14.06
CA LEU A 77 -10.96 -0.05 12.64
C LEU A 77 -9.81 -0.58 11.76
N LEU A 78 -8.55 -0.31 12.13
CA LEU A 78 -7.39 -0.91 11.45
C LEU A 78 -7.36 -2.43 11.65
N GLU A 79 -7.66 -2.92 12.85
CA GLU A 79 -7.77 -4.35 13.14
C GLU A 79 -8.89 -5.01 12.31
N ASP A 80 -10.07 -4.38 12.24
CA ASP A 80 -11.21 -4.83 11.43
C ASP A 80 -10.91 -4.85 9.92
N ALA A 81 -10.01 -3.97 9.46
CA ALA A 81 -9.50 -3.93 8.09
C ALA A 81 -8.36 -4.95 7.85
N GLY A 82 -7.91 -5.66 8.90
CA GLY A 82 -6.77 -6.58 8.87
C GLY A 82 -5.45 -5.84 8.67
N LEU A 83 -5.34 -4.59 9.10
CA LEU A 83 -4.21 -3.68 8.92
C LEU A 83 -3.50 -3.33 10.24
N GLY A 84 -3.79 -4.03 11.34
CA GLY A 84 -3.07 -3.85 12.60
C GLY A 84 -1.55 -3.98 12.43
N PHE A 85 -1.08 -5.07 11.82
CA PHE A 85 0.35 -5.27 11.54
C PHE A 85 0.94 -4.18 10.62
N TRP A 86 0.15 -3.72 9.65
CA TRP A 86 0.56 -2.73 8.66
C TRP A 86 0.95 -1.42 9.33
N TRP A 87 0.23 -1.07 10.40
CA TRP A 87 0.48 0.11 11.22
C TRP A 87 1.51 -0.13 12.32
N GLU A 88 1.39 -1.24 13.05
CA GLU A 88 2.22 -1.53 14.22
C GLU A 88 3.70 -1.69 13.89
N LEU A 89 4.03 -2.33 12.76
CA LEU A 89 5.42 -2.58 12.38
C LEU A 89 6.18 -1.27 12.09
N PRO A 90 5.66 -0.32 11.30
CA PRO A 90 6.23 1.02 11.20
C PRO A 90 6.39 1.72 12.55
N GLN A 91 5.41 1.62 13.44
CA GLN A 91 5.50 2.26 14.78
C GLN A 91 6.61 1.65 15.63
N ARG A 92 6.75 0.33 15.59
CA ARG A 92 7.76 -0.41 16.36
C ARG A 92 9.18 -0.24 15.82
N HIS A 93 9.33 -0.13 14.52
CA HIS A 93 10.64 -0.20 13.85
C HIS A 93 11.10 1.11 13.23
N GLY A 94 10.20 2.07 13.00
CA GLY A 94 10.54 3.36 12.42
C GLY A 94 11.53 4.15 13.28
N ALA A 95 12.46 4.82 12.59
CA ALA A 95 13.44 5.72 13.17
C ALA A 95 12.78 7.00 13.67
N GLU A 96 13.35 7.61 14.71
CA GLU A 96 12.82 8.86 15.25
C GLU A 96 12.91 10.00 14.25
N SER A 97 11.88 10.85 14.23
CA SER A 97 11.78 12.00 13.34
C SER A 97 12.86 13.04 13.68
N ARG A 98 13.71 13.38 12.71
CA ARG A 98 14.72 14.44 12.83
C ARG A 98 14.23 15.81 12.33
N ASN A 99 12.92 16.09 12.42
CA ASN A 99 12.25 17.31 11.93
C ASN A 99 12.38 17.59 10.42
N ARG A 100 12.75 16.59 9.61
CA ARG A 100 12.64 16.62 8.15
C ARG A 100 11.53 15.67 7.72
N ARG A 101 10.56 16.16 6.93
CA ARG A 101 9.62 15.30 6.20
C ARG A 101 10.17 15.08 4.80
N GLY A 102 10.23 13.81 4.38
CA GLY A 102 10.64 13.44 3.03
C GLY A 102 9.53 13.51 2.01
N ALA A 103 9.89 13.44 0.73
CA ALA A 103 8.92 13.39 -0.36
C ALA A 103 7.95 12.20 -0.25
N LEU A 104 8.37 11.07 0.33
CA LEU A 104 7.46 9.93 0.55
C LEU A 104 6.35 10.26 1.54
N HIS A 105 6.66 10.98 2.62
CA HIS A 105 5.64 11.46 3.56
C HIS A 105 4.72 12.48 2.88
N GLY A 106 5.28 13.38 2.06
CA GLY A 106 4.48 14.31 1.26
C GLY A 106 3.53 13.61 0.27
N ALA A 107 3.98 12.53 -0.37
CA ALA A 107 3.16 11.72 -1.27
C ALA A 107 2.04 10.99 -0.52
N ALA A 108 2.33 10.44 0.65
CA ALA A 108 1.34 9.83 1.54
C ALA A 108 0.30 10.85 2.04
N ASP A 109 0.75 12.01 2.50
CA ASP A 109 -0.11 13.10 2.97
C ASP A 109 -1.04 13.58 1.85
N THR A 110 -0.49 13.78 0.64
CA THR A 110 -1.26 14.19 -0.54
C THR A 110 -2.31 13.15 -0.92
N ALA A 111 -1.93 11.86 -0.93
CA ALA A 111 -2.85 10.76 -1.20
C ALA A 111 -3.99 10.73 -0.17
N ALA A 112 -3.68 10.84 1.12
CA ALA A 112 -4.69 10.87 2.18
C ALA A 112 -5.60 12.10 2.07
N GLN A 113 -5.05 13.30 1.88
CA GLN A 113 -5.81 14.55 1.78
C GLN A 113 -6.81 14.54 0.63
N ASN A 114 -6.40 14.03 -0.54
CA ASN A 114 -7.29 13.90 -1.70
C ASN A 114 -8.51 13.02 -1.39
N LEU A 115 -8.33 11.98 -0.57
CA LEU A 115 -9.40 11.07 -0.18
C LEU A 115 -10.27 11.62 0.94
N LEU A 116 -9.68 12.32 1.90
CA LEU A 116 -10.40 12.89 3.04
C LEU A 116 -11.21 14.14 2.68
N ALA A 117 -10.81 14.91 1.66
CA ALA A 117 -11.49 16.14 1.25
C ALA A 117 -11.75 17.12 2.43
N GLY A 118 -10.78 17.23 3.34
CA GLY A 118 -10.86 18.10 4.52
C GLY A 118 -11.52 17.46 5.75
N GLN A 119 -11.98 16.21 5.67
CA GLN A 119 -12.52 15.50 6.83
C GLN A 119 -11.41 15.12 7.82
N THR A 120 -11.63 15.43 9.10
CA THR A 120 -10.65 15.21 10.19
C THR A 120 -11.36 14.90 11.50
N GLY A 121 -10.70 14.14 12.39
CA GLY A 121 -11.17 13.90 13.76
C GLY A 121 -12.21 12.77 13.89
N ALA A 122 -12.60 12.15 12.79
CA ALA A 122 -13.34 10.89 12.80
C ALA A 122 -12.37 9.71 12.83
N SER A 123 -12.74 8.62 13.53
CA SER A 123 -11.91 7.41 13.65
C SER A 123 -11.47 6.83 12.30
N TRP A 124 -12.35 6.86 11.30
CA TRP A 124 -12.02 6.45 9.94
C TRP A 124 -11.03 7.39 9.25
N SER A 125 -11.13 8.71 9.47
CA SER A 125 -10.21 9.69 8.90
C SER A 125 -8.80 9.58 9.50
N ASP A 126 -8.73 9.29 10.81
CA ASP A 126 -7.48 9.03 11.52
C ASP A 126 -6.84 7.72 11.05
N ALA A 127 -7.64 6.66 10.89
CA ALA A 127 -7.19 5.39 10.34
C ALA A 127 -6.68 5.53 8.89
N VAL A 128 -7.35 6.31 8.04
CA VAL A 128 -6.91 6.62 6.67
C VAL A 128 -5.58 7.35 6.66
N THR A 129 -5.43 8.36 7.53
CA THR A 129 -4.17 9.11 7.68
C THR A 129 -3.04 8.20 8.13
N ALA A 130 -3.30 7.32 9.10
CA ALA A 130 -2.34 6.37 9.63
C ALA A 130 -1.87 5.37 8.56
N VAL A 131 -2.76 4.74 7.79
CA VAL A 131 -2.35 3.78 6.75
C VAL A 131 -1.64 4.45 5.59
N GLY A 132 -1.99 5.69 5.26
CA GLY A 132 -1.27 6.50 4.28
C GLY A 132 0.17 6.76 4.72
N ALA A 133 0.37 7.22 5.96
CA ALA A 133 1.71 7.43 6.51
C ALA A 133 2.51 6.13 6.63
N ALA A 134 1.86 5.01 6.98
CA ALA A 134 2.50 3.70 6.97
C ALA A 134 2.92 3.26 5.55
N ALA A 135 2.20 3.63 4.50
CA ALA A 135 2.60 3.35 3.11
C ALA A 135 3.97 3.97 2.78
N ALA A 136 4.23 5.21 3.22
CA ALA A 136 5.55 5.85 3.08
C ALA A 136 6.65 5.03 3.75
N TRP A 137 6.38 4.51 4.96
CA TRP A 137 7.34 3.69 5.69
C TRP A 137 7.59 2.35 4.99
N TRP A 138 6.56 1.65 4.52
CA TRP A 138 6.74 0.35 3.83
C TRP A 138 7.53 0.49 2.52
N VAL A 139 7.24 1.53 1.73
CA VAL A 139 8.03 1.83 0.52
C VAL A 139 9.46 2.20 0.91
N GLY A 140 9.65 3.04 1.93
CA GLY A 140 10.97 3.42 2.44
C GLY A 140 11.78 2.22 2.94
N PHE A 141 11.15 1.30 3.67
CA PHE A 141 11.77 0.07 4.17
C PHE A 141 12.37 -0.76 3.04
N PHE A 142 11.56 -1.09 2.02
CA PHE A 142 12.05 -1.88 0.88
C PHE A 142 13.04 -1.11 0.01
N THR A 143 12.95 0.22 -0.04
CA THR A 143 13.92 1.08 -0.73
C THR A 143 15.30 1.00 -0.08
N VAL A 144 15.40 1.05 1.24
CA VAL A 144 16.68 0.98 1.98
C VAL A 144 17.42 -0.33 1.72
N ILE A 145 16.69 -1.45 1.64
CA ILE A 145 17.25 -2.78 1.38
C ILE A 145 17.29 -3.16 -0.12
N ARG A 146 16.90 -2.24 -1.01
CA ARG A 146 16.75 -2.47 -2.47
C ARG A 146 18.02 -2.96 -3.14
N HIS A 147 19.18 -2.42 -2.75
CA HIS A 147 20.49 -2.73 -3.34
C HIS A 147 20.90 -4.22 -3.30
N ARG A 148 20.20 -5.03 -2.50
CA ARG A 148 20.36 -6.50 -2.45
C ARG A 148 19.18 -7.28 -3.04
N GLY A 149 18.21 -6.56 -3.56
CA GLY A 149 17.04 -7.11 -4.21
C GLY A 149 17.37 -7.63 -5.60
N VAL A 150 16.53 -8.53 -6.05
CA VAL A 150 16.58 -9.07 -7.41
C VAL A 150 15.53 -8.39 -8.28
N HIS A 151 15.81 -8.31 -9.57
CA HIS A 151 14.82 -7.90 -10.56
C HIS A 151 13.64 -8.88 -10.57
N HIS A 152 12.41 -8.37 -10.65
CA HIS A 152 11.19 -9.17 -10.67
C HIS A 152 11.03 -10.07 -11.92
N ILE A 153 11.80 -9.85 -12.99
CA ILE A 153 11.73 -10.61 -14.25
C ILE A 153 12.92 -11.56 -14.37
N THR A 154 14.15 -11.05 -14.18
CA THR A 154 15.38 -11.81 -14.46
C THR A 154 16.01 -12.46 -13.22
N LEU A 155 15.55 -12.10 -12.01
CA LEU A 155 16.14 -12.51 -10.73
C LEU A 155 17.63 -12.13 -10.55
N GLU A 156 18.15 -11.21 -11.37
CA GLU A 156 19.50 -10.67 -11.24
C GLU A 156 19.51 -9.45 -10.28
N PRO A 157 20.63 -9.17 -9.57
CA PRO A 157 20.76 -7.96 -8.76
C PRO A 157 20.54 -6.69 -9.59
N HIS A 158 19.83 -5.70 -9.05
CA HIS A 158 19.34 -4.55 -9.84
C HIS A 158 20.16 -3.26 -9.66
N PRO A 159 21.04 -2.88 -10.63
CA PRO A 159 21.87 -1.68 -10.54
C PRO A 159 21.25 -0.40 -11.14
N SER A 160 20.07 -0.44 -11.76
CA SER A 160 19.50 0.80 -12.34
C SER A 160 19.03 1.78 -11.26
N PRO A 161 19.34 3.08 -11.41
CA PRO A 161 18.85 4.12 -10.52
C PRO A 161 17.33 4.14 -10.47
N LEU A 162 16.79 4.37 -9.27
CA LEU A 162 15.37 4.57 -9.01
C LEU A 162 15.12 6.04 -8.70
N HIS A 163 14.18 6.64 -9.42
CA HIS A 163 13.83 8.04 -9.23
C HIS A 163 12.90 8.24 -8.03
N GLU A 164 13.08 9.36 -7.34
CA GLU A 164 12.22 9.77 -6.23
C GLU A 164 10.75 9.88 -6.64
N GLN A 165 10.47 10.30 -7.88
CA GLN A 165 9.10 10.37 -8.43
C GLN A 165 8.42 8.99 -8.48
N ALA A 166 9.15 7.93 -8.85
CA ALA A 166 8.60 6.57 -8.87
C ALA A 166 8.29 6.08 -7.46
N LEU A 167 9.15 6.38 -6.49
CA LEU A 167 8.89 6.08 -5.09
C LEU A 167 7.66 6.83 -4.55
N GLY A 168 7.52 8.12 -4.87
CA GLY A 168 6.32 8.90 -4.53
C GLY A 168 5.05 8.29 -5.14
N THR A 169 5.11 7.88 -6.40
CA THR A 169 4.00 7.21 -7.08
C THR A 169 3.66 5.87 -6.43
N ALA A 170 4.67 5.08 -6.07
CA ALA A 170 4.49 3.82 -5.33
C ALA A 170 3.81 4.05 -3.98
N VAL A 171 4.21 5.08 -3.23
CA VAL A 171 3.55 5.45 -1.97
C VAL A 171 2.08 5.77 -2.19
N SER A 172 1.75 6.59 -3.20
CA SER A 172 0.35 6.94 -3.48
C SER A 172 -0.49 5.70 -3.84
N VAL A 173 0.02 4.80 -4.68
CA VAL A 173 -0.69 3.55 -5.03
C VAL A 173 -0.94 2.69 -3.80
N VAL A 174 0.09 2.48 -2.98
CA VAL A 174 0.00 1.67 -1.76
C VAL A 174 -0.99 2.32 -0.78
N ALA A 175 -0.91 3.63 -0.59
CA ALA A 175 -1.81 4.39 0.27
C ALA A 175 -3.28 4.26 -0.18
N HIS A 176 -3.58 4.44 -1.47
CA HIS A 176 -4.93 4.27 -2.00
C HIS A 176 -5.48 2.85 -1.73
N GLY A 177 -4.64 1.82 -1.93
CA GLY A 177 -4.99 0.44 -1.66
C GLY A 177 -5.34 0.17 -0.19
N MET A 178 -4.53 0.66 0.74
CA MET A 178 -4.75 0.46 2.17
C MET A 178 -5.91 1.30 2.70
N THR A 179 -6.04 2.55 2.25
CA THR A 179 -7.19 3.40 2.55
C THR A 179 -8.49 2.78 2.07
N THR A 180 -8.51 2.16 0.89
CA THR A 180 -9.70 1.44 0.41
C THR A 180 -10.11 0.34 1.39
N ARG A 181 -9.17 -0.45 1.93
CA ARG A 181 -9.46 -1.49 2.94
C ARG A 181 -10.03 -0.91 4.24
N VAL A 182 -9.50 0.21 4.72
CA VAL A 182 -10.00 0.92 5.91
C VAL A 182 -11.44 1.39 5.68
N LEU A 183 -11.69 2.03 4.55
CA LEU A 183 -13.01 2.58 4.21
C LEU A 183 -14.05 1.46 4.01
N GLU A 184 -13.68 0.32 3.42
CA GLU A 184 -14.58 -0.86 3.37
C GLU A 184 -14.92 -1.39 4.76
N ALA A 185 -13.95 -1.42 5.68
CA ALA A 185 -14.22 -1.82 7.06
C ALA A 185 -15.15 -0.81 7.76
N ALA A 186 -14.94 0.49 7.52
CA ALA A 186 -15.79 1.54 8.08
C ALA A 186 -17.22 1.43 7.57
N LEU A 187 -17.42 1.20 6.27
CA LEU A 187 -18.74 1.03 5.67
C LEU A 187 -19.48 -0.21 6.22
N ARG A 188 -18.78 -1.33 6.44
CA ARG A 188 -19.40 -2.51 7.08
C ARG A 188 -19.95 -2.21 8.48
N ASN A 189 -19.30 -1.30 9.20
CA ASN A 189 -19.66 -0.92 10.56
C ASN A 189 -20.58 0.31 10.63
N SER A 190 -20.80 1.01 9.50
CA SER A 190 -21.53 2.29 9.44
C SER A 190 -22.09 2.50 8.04
N ASP A 191 -23.08 1.68 7.69
CA ASP A 191 -23.63 1.56 6.33
C ASP A 191 -24.22 2.88 5.78
N ASP A 192 -24.50 3.86 6.67
CA ASP A 192 -25.18 5.12 6.35
C ASP A 192 -24.35 6.40 6.44
N ASP A 193 -23.03 6.34 6.65
CA ASP A 193 -22.19 7.55 6.67
C ASP A 193 -21.92 8.05 5.23
N PRO A 194 -22.47 9.22 4.80
CA PRO A 194 -22.26 9.74 3.46
C PRO A 194 -20.82 10.19 3.21
N ASP A 195 -20.09 10.63 4.23
CA ASP A 195 -18.71 11.08 4.12
C ASP A 195 -17.76 9.90 3.91
N VAL A 196 -17.98 8.79 4.64
CA VAL A 196 -17.25 7.54 4.43
C VAL A 196 -17.52 6.99 3.03
N ARG A 197 -18.79 7.00 2.56
CA ARG A 197 -19.13 6.58 1.20
C ARG A 197 -18.44 7.44 0.14
N ALA A 198 -18.44 8.76 0.32
CA ALA A 198 -17.77 9.67 -0.60
C ALA A 198 -16.25 9.46 -0.63
N ALA A 199 -15.63 9.27 0.53
CA ALA A 199 -14.19 8.95 0.63
C ALA A 199 -13.87 7.60 -0.02
N TYR A 200 -14.72 6.59 0.17
CA TYR A 200 -14.59 5.30 -0.49
C TYR A 200 -14.65 5.44 -2.01
N CYS A 201 -15.66 6.13 -2.56
CA CYS A 201 -15.73 6.38 -4.00
C CYS A 201 -14.49 7.09 -4.55
N ARG A 202 -13.94 8.09 -3.84
CA ARG A 202 -12.68 8.75 -4.23
C ARG A 202 -11.50 7.79 -4.22
N ALA A 203 -11.42 6.88 -3.23
CA ALA A 203 -10.35 5.88 -3.15
C ALA A 203 -10.43 4.88 -4.31
N ILE A 204 -11.65 4.51 -4.70
CA ILE A 204 -11.92 3.63 -5.85
C ILE A 204 -11.45 4.32 -7.13
N GLU A 205 -11.90 5.56 -7.36
CA GLU A 205 -11.52 6.36 -8.53
C GLU A 205 -10.00 6.56 -8.62
N ALA A 206 -9.35 6.94 -7.52
CA ALA A 206 -7.91 7.12 -7.47
C ALA A 206 -7.15 5.83 -7.79
N GLY A 207 -7.66 4.67 -7.33
CA GLY A 207 -7.11 3.37 -7.69
C GLY A 207 -7.28 3.01 -9.17
N ILE A 208 -8.42 3.35 -9.78
CA ILE A 208 -8.67 3.15 -11.21
C ILE A 208 -7.77 4.05 -12.05
N CYS A 209 -7.64 5.33 -11.69
CA CYS A 209 -6.79 6.28 -12.40
C CYS A 209 -5.29 5.92 -12.32
N ALA A 210 -4.87 5.23 -11.26
CA ALA A 210 -3.49 4.76 -11.12
C ALA A 210 -3.18 3.49 -11.95
N GLU A 211 -4.20 2.71 -12.33
CA GLU A 211 -4.02 1.40 -12.98
C GLU A 211 -3.22 1.46 -14.30
N PRO A 212 -3.46 2.42 -15.22
CA PRO A 212 -2.71 2.52 -16.48
C PRO A 212 -1.21 2.79 -16.28
N GLU A 213 -0.82 3.41 -15.16
CA GLU A 213 0.57 3.73 -14.84
C GLU A 213 1.29 2.56 -14.14
N LEU A 214 0.56 1.55 -13.66
CA LEU A 214 1.15 0.44 -12.91
C LEU A 214 2.21 -0.35 -13.70
N PRO A 215 2.04 -0.67 -15.00
CA PRO A 215 3.09 -1.38 -15.74
C PRO A 215 4.39 -0.58 -15.77
N ARG A 216 4.32 0.72 -16.10
CA ARG A 216 5.47 1.62 -16.12
C ARG A 216 6.13 1.73 -14.74
N LEU A 217 5.31 1.86 -13.69
CA LEU A 217 5.79 1.91 -12.31
C LEU A 217 6.49 0.61 -11.89
N ILE A 218 5.94 -0.55 -12.23
CA ILE A 218 6.52 -1.86 -11.92
C ILE A 218 7.88 -2.02 -12.63
N ASP A 219 7.95 -1.62 -13.90
CA ASP A 219 9.19 -1.64 -14.68
C ASP A 219 10.24 -0.69 -14.09
N GLU A 220 9.83 0.47 -13.58
CA GLU A 220 10.74 1.46 -12.99
C GLU A 220 11.22 1.07 -11.59
N LEU A 221 10.33 0.52 -10.74
CA LEU A 221 10.69 -0.02 -9.43
C LEU A 221 11.66 -1.20 -9.60
N ALA A 222 11.31 -2.10 -10.52
CA ALA A 222 12.00 -3.27 -11.03
C ALA A 222 12.39 -4.35 -9.99
N GLU A 223 12.61 -3.96 -8.75
CA GLU A 223 12.99 -4.79 -7.63
C GLU A 223 11.77 -5.52 -7.07
N LEU A 224 11.91 -6.83 -6.89
CA LEU A 224 10.81 -7.75 -6.59
C LEU A 224 9.99 -7.34 -5.36
N ARG A 225 10.62 -6.85 -4.30
CA ARG A 225 9.92 -6.53 -3.05
C ARG A 225 9.06 -5.28 -3.18
N LEU A 226 9.58 -4.24 -3.85
CA LEU A 226 8.80 -3.04 -4.19
C LEU A 226 7.68 -3.35 -5.19
N VAL A 227 7.96 -4.17 -6.20
CA VAL A 227 6.97 -4.61 -7.19
C VAL A 227 5.83 -5.38 -6.52
N ASP A 228 6.15 -6.31 -5.62
CA ASP A 228 5.13 -7.07 -4.89
C ASP A 228 4.33 -6.19 -3.94
N LEU A 229 4.98 -5.24 -3.24
CA LEU A 229 4.28 -4.27 -2.40
C LEU A 229 3.23 -3.50 -3.21
N VAL A 230 3.61 -2.92 -4.34
CA VAL A 230 2.68 -2.15 -5.20
C VAL A 230 1.62 -3.06 -5.83
N SER A 231 2.03 -4.23 -6.33
CA SER A 231 1.13 -5.15 -7.04
C SER A 231 0.07 -5.77 -6.15
N THR A 232 0.39 -6.00 -4.88
CA THR A 232 -0.51 -6.68 -3.93
C THR A 232 -1.36 -5.73 -3.10
N THR A 233 -1.02 -4.44 -3.08
CA THR A 233 -1.82 -3.39 -2.41
C THR A 233 -2.90 -2.81 -3.32
N ALA A 234 -2.71 -2.88 -4.65
CA ALA A 234 -3.69 -2.46 -5.64
C ALA A 234 -4.96 -3.33 -5.60
N ARG A 235 -5.94 -2.91 -4.80
CA ARG A 235 -7.18 -3.64 -4.49
C ARG A 235 -8.00 -4.06 -5.71
N TRP A 236 -7.91 -3.32 -6.81
CA TRP A 236 -8.72 -3.51 -8.03
C TRP A 236 -8.17 -4.53 -9.01
N ARG A 237 -6.87 -4.85 -8.91
CA ARG A 237 -6.19 -5.70 -9.89
C ARG A 237 -6.80 -7.09 -9.88
N GLY A 238 -7.29 -7.53 -11.04
CA GLY A 238 -7.94 -8.83 -11.22
C GLY A 238 -9.38 -8.95 -10.68
N ARG A 239 -10.02 -7.85 -10.26
CA ARG A 239 -11.42 -7.85 -9.77
C ARG A 239 -12.48 -7.57 -10.82
N PHE A 240 -12.08 -6.95 -11.92
CA PHE A 240 -12.99 -6.59 -13.00
C PHE A 240 -12.93 -7.65 -14.09
N THR A 241 -14.09 -8.22 -14.39
CA THR A 241 -14.31 -8.96 -15.64
C THR A 241 -15.14 -8.06 -16.55
N LYS A 242 -14.90 -8.14 -17.86
CA LYS A 242 -15.73 -7.44 -18.84
C LYS A 242 -17.19 -7.78 -18.56
N TYR A 243 -18.03 -6.76 -18.43
CA TYR A 243 -19.47 -6.97 -18.33
C TYR A 243 -19.94 -7.74 -19.57
N ALA A 244 -20.41 -8.97 -19.39
CA ALA A 244 -21.10 -9.72 -20.43
C ALA A 244 -22.53 -9.20 -20.56
N GLY A 245 -22.65 -7.94 -20.97
CA GLY A 245 -23.93 -7.28 -21.19
C GLY A 245 -24.49 -7.68 -22.54
N GLY A 246 -25.43 -8.62 -22.52
CA GLY A 246 -26.40 -8.78 -23.58
C GLY A 246 -27.35 -7.58 -23.60
N THR A 247 -26.93 -6.49 -24.22
CA THR A 247 -27.85 -5.53 -24.86
C THR A 247 -27.28 -5.25 -26.24
N GLY A 248 -28.04 -5.60 -27.26
CA GLY A 248 -27.70 -5.37 -28.66
C GLY A 248 -27.70 -3.88 -29.00
N ALA A 249 -26.67 -3.16 -28.57
CA ALA A 249 -26.39 -1.80 -28.99
C ALA A 249 -24.89 -1.68 -29.29
N GLY A 250 -24.55 -1.87 -30.57
CA GLY A 250 -23.23 -1.56 -31.10
C GLY A 250 -22.37 -2.76 -31.43
N GLN A 251 -22.83 -3.62 -32.36
CA GLN A 251 -21.87 -4.14 -33.33
C GLN A 251 -21.29 -2.94 -34.09
N VAL A 252 -19.99 -2.69 -33.94
CA VAL A 252 -19.19 -2.09 -35.00
C VAL A 252 -17.79 -2.72 -34.92
N GLU A 253 -17.59 -3.63 -35.87
CA GLU A 253 -16.36 -4.25 -36.42
C GLU A 253 -15.20 -4.66 -35.48
#